data_AF-A0A7W7IRW6-F1
#
_entry.id   AF-A0A7W7IRW6-F1
#
_cell.length_a   1.000
_cell.length_b   1.000
_cell.length_c   1.000
_cell.angle_alpha   90.00
_cell.angle_beta   90.00
_cell.angle_gamma   90.00
#
_symmetry.space_group_name_H-M   'P 1'
#
loop_
_entity.id
_entity.type
_entity.pdbx_description
1 polymer ?
#
loop_
_entity_poly.entity_id
_entity_poly.type
_entity_poly.pdbx_seq_one_letter_code
_entity_poly.pdbx_strand_id
1 'polypeptide(L)'
;MSLISFASLASALALQAAPAPAPAPTAEPDPSTEAAELPEPATAPLTWESLPEDLRKRLEEQMSKPEPQAVLVVEAAAAPDTDFRTLDHGDVLSEQVVRPAAFATIVTPARNARKYGPAGAVLWAGIDGDGDWWCWRNGDRYPGWTRPSDIYCYRDADNDGKFDVVKRNASPGQSLGQSRFQFTDLGRDERLADVVTYTSGGQADFAEKVVIRYDGPGSAKVGADGRLIDGEVHFHLLTGPAIARSAPAGNLLVQPAQTQPEDGLDLVAPIRVRLDSDGRGHYSDARGIVIEVDRVDLDGKARAKLVSALPAGRALLVAPPTREELLQIVAMIMRRGPR
;
A
#
# COMPACT_ATOMS: atom_id res chain seq x y z
N MET A 1 54.74 18.28 9.46
CA MET A 1 55.67 17.43 10.22
C MET A 1 55.00 16.09 10.48
N SER A 2 55.78 15.00 10.38
CA SER A 2 55.40 13.58 10.34
C SER A 2 54.85 13.04 9.02
N LEU A 3 55.81 12.63 8.19
CA LEU A 3 55.74 11.55 7.21
C LEU A 3 55.56 10.20 7.93
N ILE A 4 54.75 9.29 7.37
CA ILE A 4 55.08 7.86 7.30
C ILE A 4 54.55 7.31 5.96
N SER A 5 55.45 6.66 5.23
CA SER A 5 55.25 6.06 3.92
C SER A 5 55.16 4.52 4.00
N PHE A 6 54.73 3.91 2.89
CA PHE A 6 54.96 2.54 2.40
C PHE A 6 54.32 1.34 3.16
N ALA A 7 53.51 0.55 2.44
CA ALA A 7 53.99 -0.68 1.80
C ALA A 7 52.89 -1.36 0.97
N SER A 8 53.14 -1.47 -0.34
CA SER A 8 52.47 -2.39 -1.25
C SER A 8 53.04 -3.80 -1.03
N LEU A 9 52.21 -4.84 -1.05
CA LEU A 9 52.66 -6.20 -1.32
C LEU A 9 51.55 -6.98 -2.03
N ALA A 10 51.74 -7.14 -3.33
CA ALA A 10 51.16 -8.22 -4.10
C ALA A 10 51.96 -9.51 -3.82
N SER A 11 51.28 -10.65 -3.72
CA SER A 11 51.88 -11.96 -3.98
C SER A 11 50.82 -12.89 -4.54
N ALA A 12 51.24 -13.56 -5.61
CA ALA A 12 50.45 -14.37 -6.51
C ALA A 12 50.41 -15.85 -6.10
N LEU A 13 49.37 -16.52 -6.60
CA LEU A 13 49.22 -17.94 -6.96
C LEU A 13 49.94 -19.03 -6.14
N ALA A 14 49.12 -19.98 -5.64
CA ALA A 14 49.39 -21.40 -5.80
C ALA A 14 48.06 -22.16 -5.98
N LEU A 15 47.83 -22.62 -7.22
CA LEU A 15 46.87 -23.68 -7.53
C LEU A 15 47.40 -24.98 -6.91
N GLN A 16 46.60 -25.68 -6.11
CA GLN A 16 46.87 -27.07 -5.77
C GLN A 16 45.62 -27.90 -6.01
N ALA A 17 45.74 -28.81 -6.98
CA ALA A 17 44.75 -29.81 -7.35
C ALA A 17 44.53 -30.78 -6.18
N ALA A 18 43.27 -30.96 -5.78
CA ALA A 18 42.88 -32.00 -4.83
C ALA A 18 42.79 -33.36 -5.54
N PRO A 19 43.31 -34.45 -4.96
CA PRO A 19 43.26 -35.79 -5.54
C PRO A 19 41.88 -36.44 -5.41
N ALA A 20 41.57 -37.32 -6.36
CA ALA A 20 40.32 -38.06 -6.50
C ALA A 20 40.02 -39.01 -5.32
N PRO A 21 38.72 -39.28 -5.02
CA PRO A 21 38.32 -40.14 -3.91
C PRO A 21 38.48 -41.64 -4.22
N ALA A 22 38.90 -42.40 -3.21
CA ALA A 22 38.99 -43.86 -3.21
C ALA A 22 37.60 -44.52 -3.08
N PRO A 23 37.41 -45.75 -3.60
CA PRO A 23 36.11 -46.39 -3.77
C PRO A 23 35.53 -46.99 -2.48
N ALA A 24 34.20 -47.01 -2.42
CA ALA A 24 33.37 -47.48 -1.30
C ALA A 24 33.40 -49.01 -1.10
N PRO A 25 33.19 -49.51 0.14
CA PRO A 25 32.84 -50.90 0.37
C PRO A 25 31.35 -51.15 0.14
N THR A 26 31.06 -52.28 -0.51
CA THR A 26 29.73 -52.86 -0.72
C THR A 26 29.16 -53.38 0.60
N ALA A 27 27.94 -52.97 0.95
CA ALA A 27 27.12 -53.56 2.00
C ALA A 27 25.72 -53.85 1.44
N GLU A 28 25.17 -54.99 1.87
CA GLU A 28 23.98 -55.69 1.40
C GLU A 28 22.65 -54.91 1.59
N PRO A 29 21.57 -55.27 0.86
CA PRO A 29 20.32 -54.54 0.87
C PRO A 29 19.47 -54.89 2.10
N ASP A 30 19.27 -53.90 2.99
CA ASP A 30 18.24 -53.96 4.02
C ASP A 30 16.88 -53.50 3.47
N PRO A 31 15.76 -54.03 4.01
CA PRO A 31 14.46 -54.02 3.38
C PRO A 31 13.82 -52.63 3.39
N SER A 32 13.14 -52.34 2.29
CA SER A 32 12.27 -51.19 2.04
C SER A 32 11.47 -50.78 3.28
N THR A 33 11.95 -49.74 3.98
CA THR A 33 11.08 -48.95 4.84
C THR A 33 10.49 -47.88 3.94
N GLU A 34 9.34 -48.21 3.38
CA GLU A 34 8.38 -47.27 2.82
C GLU A 34 8.15 -46.19 3.88
N ALA A 35 8.78 -45.04 3.70
CA ALA A 35 8.48 -43.86 4.48
C ALA A 35 7.03 -43.54 4.15
N ALA A 36 6.11 -43.97 5.01
CA ALA A 36 4.74 -43.52 4.98
C ALA A 36 4.79 -41.99 5.07
N GLU A 37 4.59 -41.32 3.94
CA GLU A 37 4.15 -39.93 3.89
C GLU A 37 2.90 -39.87 4.77
N LEU A 38 3.09 -39.37 5.99
CA LEU A 38 1.98 -38.88 6.80
C LEU A 38 1.24 -37.89 5.89
N PRO A 39 -0.04 -38.12 5.56
CA PRO A 39 -0.79 -37.13 4.81
C PRO A 39 -0.76 -35.85 5.65
N GLU A 40 -0.17 -34.78 5.09
CA GLU A 40 -0.43 -33.45 5.62
C GLU A 40 -1.95 -33.35 5.76
N PRO A 41 -2.49 -33.02 6.94
CA PRO A 41 -3.92 -32.83 7.05
C PRO A 41 -4.25 -31.71 6.08
N ALA A 42 -4.92 -32.08 4.99
CA ALA A 42 -5.53 -31.14 4.07
C ALA A 42 -6.60 -30.42 4.88
N THR A 43 -6.20 -29.39 5.63
CA THR A 43 -7.11 -28.45 6.24
C THR A 43 -7.91 -27.89 5.09
N ALA A 44 -9.18 -28.30 5.00
CA ALA A 44 -10.08 -27.80 4.01
C ALA A 44 -9.96 -26.27 3.96
N PRO A 45 -9.90 -25.66 2.78
CA PRO A 45 -9.77 -24.21 2.67
C PRO A 45 -10.90 -23.56 3.47
N LEU A 46 -10.55 -22.62 4.34
CA LEU A 46 -11.51 -21.90 5.16
C LEU A 46 -12.49 -21.18 4.22
N THR A 47 -13.75 -21.60 4.23
CA THR A 47 -14.81 -20.96 3.43
C THR A 47 -15.64 -20.03 4.29
N TRP A 48 -16.31 -19.07 3.65
CA TRP A 48 -17.17 -18.11 4.36
C TRP A 48 -18.24 -18.81 5.21
N GLU A 49 -18.85 -19.85 4.66
CA GLU A 49 -19.93 -20.62 5.30
C GLU A 49 -19.44 -21.43 6.50
N SER A 50 -18.14 -21.75 6.55
CA SER A 50 -17.52 -22.52 7.64
C SER A 50 -17.21 -21.67 8.89
N LEU A 51 -17.31 -20.34 8.79
CA LEU A 51 -17.05 -19.45 9.91
C LEU A 51 -18.20 -19.47 10.94
N PRO A 52 -17.91 -19.37 12.25
CA PRO A 52 -18.93 -19.16 13.28
C PRO A 52 -19.83 -17.97 12.95
N GLU A 53 -21.13 -18.06 13.24
CA GLU A 53 -22.10 -16.99 12.92
C GLU A 53 -21.70 -15.64 13.53
N ASP A 54 -21.25 -15.63 14.77
CA ASP A 54 -20.80 -14.40 15.45
C ASP A 54 -19.61 -13.75 14.76
N LEU A 55 -18.68 -14.57 14.25
CA LEU A 55 -17.53 -14.09 13.49
C LEU A 55 -17.97 -13.55 12.13
N ARG A 56 -18.86 -14.25 11.42
CA ARG A 56 -19.42 -13.76 10.15
C ARG A 56 -20.08 -12.40 10.31
N LYS A 57 -20.98 -12.23 11.29
CA LYS A 57 -21.65 -10.95 11.55
C LYS A 57 -20.65 -9.81 11.78
N ARG A 58 -19.59 -10.07 12.56
CA ARG A 58 -18.53 -9.09 12.80
C ARG A 58 -17.75 -8.73 11.54
N LEU A 59 -17.44 -9.72 10.69
CA LEU A 59 -16.75 -9.49 9.43
C LEU A 59 -17.64 -8.76 8.42
N GLU A 60 -18.94 -9.08 8.35
CA GLU A 60 -19.91 -8.35 7.51
C GLU A 60 -20.03 -6.89 7.94
N GLU A 61 -20.09 -6.64 9.26
CA GLU A 61 -20.05 -5.28 9.79
C GLU A 61 -18.76 -4.56 9.38
N GLN A 62 -17.61 -5.22 9.48
CA GLN A 62 -16.33 -4.64 9.07
C GLN A 62 -16.29 -4.34 7.56
N MET A 63 -16.83 -5.20 6.70
CA MET A 63 -16.91 -4.96 5.25
C MET A 63 -17.81 -3.78 4.89
N SER A 64 -18.83 -3.50 5.71
CA SER A 64 -19.74 -2.37 5.50
C SER A 64 -19.14 -1.01 5.87
N LYS A 65 -18.02 -1.02 6.61
CA LYS A 65 -17.35 0.17 7.12
C LYS A 65 -16.16 0.52 6.22
N PRO A 66 -16.01 1.78 5.80
CA PRO A 66 -14.83 2.19 5.06
C PRO A 66 -13.59 2.15 5.94
N GLU A 67 -12.45 1.78 5.37
CA GLU A 67 -11.16 1.93 6.03
C GLU A 67 -10.82 3.42 6.21
N PRO A 68 -10.05 3.79 7.26
CA PRO A 68 -9.66 5.16 7.49
C PRO A 68 -8.91 5.74 6.29
N GLN A 69 -9.43 6.80 5.70
CA GLN A 69 -8.80 7.47 4.55
C GLN A 69 -9.32 8.89 4.33
N ALA A 70 -8.63 9.65 3.48
CA ALA A 70 -9.14 10.93 3.02
C ALA A 70 -10.27 10.75 2.00
N VAL A 71 -11.25 11.65 2.04
CA VAL A 71 -12.25 11.75 0.99
C VAL A 71 -11.72 12.68 -0.09
N LEU A 72 -11.67 12.19 -1.32
CA LEU A 72 -11.04 12.89 -2.43
C LEU A 72 -12.01 13.19 -3.57
N VAL A 73 -11.64 14.18 -4.38
CA VAL A 73 -12.23 14.48 -5.69
C VAL A 73 -11.16 14.22 -6.73
N VAL A 74 -11.49 13.34 -7.67
CA VAL A 74 -10.70 13.09 -8.88
C VAL A 74 -11.05 14.17 -9.88
N GLU A 75 -10.04 14.94 -10.32
CA GLU A 75 -10.26 16.08 -11.23
C GLU A 75 -10.79 15.62 -12.59
N ALA A 76 -10.25 14.52 -13.11
CA ALA A 76 -10.67 13.91 -14.37
C ALA A 76 -10.51 12.39 -14.33
N ALA A 77 -11.47 11.69 -14.93
CA ALA A 77 -11.35 10.26 -15.15
C ALA A 77 -10.19 9.98 -16.10
N ALA A 78 -9.44 8.90 -15.86
CA ALA A 78 -8.44 8.44 -16.81
C ALA A 78 -9.13 8.00 -18.12
N ALA A 79 -8.55 8.36 -19.25
CA ALA A 79 -9.02 7.83 -20.53
C ALA A 79 -8.75 6.32 -20.59
N PRO A 80 -9.75 5.50 -20.99
CA PRO A 80 -9.52 4.10 -21.30
C PRO A 80 -8.49 3.96 -22.42
N ASP A 81 -7.65 2.94 -22.32
CA ASP A 81 -6.77 2.54 -23.39
C ASP A 81 -7.58 1.97 -24.57
N THR A 82 -7.27 2.42 -25.78
CA THR A 82 -7.90 1.88 -27.01
C THR A 82 -7.36 0.50 -27.37
N ASP A 83 -6.10 0.24 -27.03
CA ASP A 83 -5.35 -0.96 -27.39
C ASP A 83 -4.48 -1.45 -26.22
N PHE A 84 -4.08 -2.72 -26.28
CA PHE A 84 -3.10 -3.25 -25.35
C PHE A 84 -1.70 -2.70 -25.63
N ARG A 85 -1.04 -2.22 -24.58
CA ARG A 85 0.35 -1.76 -24.59
C ARG A 85 1.24 -2.72 -23.82
N THR A 86 2.51 -2.74 -24.19
CA THR A 86 3.54 -3.47 -23.46
C THR A 86 4.00 -2.64 -22.27
N LEU A 87 4.04 -3.25 -21.10
CA LEU A 87 4.50 -2.68 -19.84
C LEU A 87 5.68 -3.50 -19.31
N ASP A 88 6.71 -2.79 -18.88
CA ASP A 88 7.83 -3.31 -18.09
C ASP A 88 7.70 -2.85 -16.63
N HIS A 89 8.44 -3.49 -15.73
CA HIS A 89 8.42 -3.15 -14.30
C HIS A 89 8.67 -1.65 -14.10
N GLY A 90 7.77 -1.00 -13.36
CA GLY A 90 7.82 0.43 -13.11
C GLY A 90 6.97 1.29 -14.04
N ASP A 91 6.50 0.75 -15.17
CA ASP A 91 5.70 1.50 -16.13
C ASP A 91 4.35 1.92 -15.54
N VAL A 92 3.98 3.17 -15.83
CA VAL A 92 2.73 3.77 -15.35
C VAL A 92 1.61 3.45 -16.35
N LEU A 93 0.61 2.72 -15.86
CA LEU A 93 -0.62 2.44 -16.60
C LEU A 93 -1.60 3.63 -16.51
N SER A 94 -1.72 4.26 -15.35
CA SER A 94 -2.63 5.41 -15.18
C SER A 94 -2.05 6.43 -14.22
N GLU A 95 -2.32 7.71 -14.47
CA GLU A 95 -2.06 8.81 -13.55
C GLU A 95 -3.28 9.74 -13.54
N GLN A 96 -3.78 10.07 -12.34
CA GLN A 96 -4.92 10.98 -12.14
C GLN A 96 -4.61 11.97 -11.04
N VAL A 97 -5.05 13.23 -11.20
CA VAL A 97 -4.92 14.25 -10.16
C VAL A 97 -6.12 14.19 -9.22
N VAL A 98 -5.84 14.27 -7.92
CA VAL A 98 -6.84 14.24 -6.85
C VAL A 98 -6.63 15.38 -5.87
N ARG A 99 -7.74 15.83 -5.28
CA ARG A 99 -7.79 16.86 -4.22
C ARG A 99 -8.67 16.39 -3.06
N PRO A 100 -8.57 16.98 -1.87
CA PRO A 100 -9.56 16.72 -0.85
C PRO A 100 -10.95 17.19 -1.30
N ALA A 101 -11.99 16.42 -0.95
CA ALA A 101 -13.34 16.66 -1.44
C ALA A 101 -14.04 17.87 -0.81
N ALA A 102 -13.65 18.22 0.41
CA ALA A 102 -14.20 19.35 1.14
C ALA A 102 -13.19 19.88 2.16
N PHE A 103 -13.42 21.11 2.60
CA PHE A 103 -12.60 21.79 3.59
C PHE A 103 -13.47 22.36 4.73
N ALA A 104 -12.83 22.49 5.88
CA ALA A 104 -13.31 23.26 7.02
C ALA A 104 -12.15 24.10 7.58
N THR A 105 -12.45 25.07 8.42
CA THR A 105 -11.43 25.91 9.06
C THR A 105 -11.66 25.98 10.56
N ILE A 106 -10.61 25.77 11.36
CA ILE A 106 -10.68 25.93 12.82
C ILE A 106 -10.93 27.41 13.15
N VAL A 107 -12.00 27.69 13.90
CA VAL A 107 -12.34 29.02 14.39
C VAL A 107 -11.81 29.20 15.82
N THR A 108 -12.19 28.30 16.71
CA THR A 108 -11.68 28.27 18.10
C THR A 108 -10.77 27.07 18.26
N PRO A 109 -9.45 27.24 18.45
CA PRO A 109 -8.52 26.12 18.59
C PRO A 109 -8.49 25.58 20.02
N ALA A 110 -8.01 24.35 20.18
CA ALA A 110 -7.64 23.80 21.48
C ALA A 110 -6.48 24.60 22.09
N ARG A 111 -6.25 24.48 23.42
CA ARG A 111 -5.15 25.20 24.10
C ARG A 111 -3.79 24.88 23.50
N ASN A 112 -3.57 23.61 23.13
CA ASN A 112 -2.37 23.20 22.40
C ASN A 112 -2.56 23.32 20.88
N ALA A 113 -2.80 24.55 20.43
CA ALA A 113 -3.02 24.90 19.02
C ALA A 113 -1.88 24.43 18.10
N ARG A 114 -0.65 24.36 18.61
CA ARG A 114 0.49 23.81 17.86
C ARG A 114 0.31 22.33 17.51
N LYS A 115 -0.25 21.55 18.43
CA LYS A 115 -0.51 20.11 18.22
C LYS A 115 -1.74 19.92 17.34
N TYR A 116 -2.84 20.57 17.73
CA TYR A 116 -4.20 20.31 17.25
C TYR A 116 -4.65 21.22 16.11
N GLY A 117 -3.84 22.19 15.71
CA GLY A 117 -4.18 23.16 14.67
C GLY A 117 -4.55 24.52 15.26
N PRO A 118 -3.92 25.60 14.78
CA PRO A 118 -4.25 26.96 15.19
C PRO A 118 -5.59 27.44 14.62
N ALA A 119 -6.09 28.57 15.12
CA ALA A 119 -7.16 29.29 14.45
C ALA A 119 -6.75 29.60 13.00
N GLY A 120 -7.66 29.38 12.05
CA GLY A 120 -7.38 29.49 10.62
C GLY A 120 -6.76 28.24 9.99
N ALA A 121 -6.47 27.19 10.76
CA ALA A 121 -6.01 25.92 10.21
C ALA A 121 -7.07 25.31 9.30
N VAL A 122 -6.67 24.98 8.06
CA VAL A 122 -7.53 24.32 7.08
C VAL A 122 -7.54 22.82 7.35
N LEU A 123 -8.74 22.29 7.53
CA LEU A 123 -9.04 20.88 7.66
C LEU A 123 -9.56 20.33 6.34
N TRP A 124 -9.36 19.04 6.09
CA TRP A 124 -9.92 18.36 4.93
C TRP A 124 -10.80 17.18 5.32
N ALA A 125 -11.72 16.78 4.45
CA ALA A 125 -12.61 15.66 4.72
C ALA A 125 -11.87 14.31 4.74
N GLY A 126 -12.11 13.52 5.79
CA GLY A 126 -11.72 12.13 5.94
C GLY A 126 -12.93 11.27 6.31
N ILE A 127 -12.76 9.95 6.27
CA ILE A 127 -13.81 8.99 6.62
C ILE A 127 -13.17 7.78 7.31
N ASP A 128 -13.90 7.16 8.22
CA ASP A 128 -13.62 5.82 8.73
C ASP A 128 -14.94 5.08 9.07
N GLY A 129 -14.83 3.92 9.71
CA GLY A 129 -15.99 3.10 10.10
C GLY A 129 -16.98 3.76 11.07
N ASP A 130 -16.61 4.88 11.70
CA ASP A 130 -17.48 5.64 12.60
C ASP A 130 -18.18 6.82 11.90
N GLY A 131 -17.70 7.24 10.72
CA GLY A 131 -18.34 8.28 9.89
C GLY A 131 -17.37 9.28 9.27
N ASP A 132 -17.87 10.48 9.01
CA ASP A 132 -17.09 11.59 8.44
C ASP A 132 -16.23 12.29 9.50
N TRP A 133 -15.04 12.72 9.10
CA TRP A 133 -14.05 13.41 9.93
C TRP A 133 -13.47 14.64 9.21
N TRP A 134 -12.95 15.58 9.99
CA TRP A 134 -12.19 16.74 9.52
C TRP A 134 -10.74 16.62 9.97
N CYS A 135 -9.83 16.40 9.02
CA CYS A 135 -8.44 16.07 9.29
C CYS A 135 -7.51 17.28 9.14
N TRP A 136 -6.51 17.34 10.01
CA TRP A 136 -5.46 18.33 10.09
C TRP A 136 -4.11 17.65 10.06
N ARG A 137 -3.14 18.21 9.34
CA ARG A 137 -1.76 17.74 9.36
C ARG A 137 -0.92 18.67 10.21
N ASN A 138 -0.26 18.12 11.21
CA ASN A 138 0.68 18.90 11.98
C ASN A 138 2.00 19.07 11.21
N GLY A 139 2.17 20.22 10.57
CA GLY A 139 3.39 20.61 9.86
C GLY A 139 4.52 21.14 10.77
N ASP A 140 4.21 21.58 12.00
CA ASP A 140 5.16 22.28 12.89
C ASP A 140 6.28 21.39 13.45
N ARG A 141 6.13 20.07 13.35
CA ARG A 141 7.13 19.10 13.79
C ARG A 141 8.03 18.60 12.64
N TYR A 142 7.67 18.89 11.39
CA TYR A 142 8.36 18.39 10.19
C TYR A 142 8.32 19.42 9.05
N PRO A 143 9.24 20.41 9.03
CA PRO A 143 9.33 21.37 7.92
C PRO A 143 9.74 20.71 6.58
N GLY A 144 10.23 19.47 6.62
CA GLY A 144 10.52 18.65 5.45
C GLY A 144 9.37 17.71 5.14
N TRP A 145 8.82 17.79 3.93
CA TRP A 145 7.67 17.01 3.46
C TRP A 145 8.01 15.55 3.13
N THR A 146 9.18 15.09 3.57
CA THR A 146 9.76 13.78 3.30
C THR A 146 9.69 12.86 4.51
N ARG A 147 8.98 13.31 5.56
CA ARG A 147 8.82 12.55 6.80
C ARG A 147 7.35 12.38 7.12
N PRO A 148 6.95 11.20 7.57
CA PRO A 148 5.60 11.01 8.05
C PRO A 148 5.30 11.92 9.23
N SER A 149 4.11 12.51 9.25
CA SER A 149 3.69 13.44 10.28
C SER A 149 2.36 13.04 10.90
N ASP A 150 2.07 13.65 12.04
CA ASP A 150 0.82 13.41 12.74
C ASP A 150 -0.36 14.03 11.99
N ILE A 151 -1.37 13.21 11.74
CA ILE A 151 -2.68 13.62 11.25
C ILE A 151 -3.65 13.52 12.41
N TYR A 152 -4.40 14.59 12.66
CA TYR A 152 -5.43 14.69 13.68
C TYR A 152 -6.78 14.86 12.98
N CYS A 153 -7.69 13.91 13.17
CA CYS A 153 -9.02 13.94 12.57
C CYS A 153 -10.06 14.20 13.66
N TYR A 154 -10.86 15.24 13.45
CA TYR A 154 -11.88 15.73 14.35
C TYR A 154 -13.27 15.29 13.89
N ARG A 155 -14.14 14.98 14.84
CA ARG A 155 -15.54 14.69 14.57
C ARG A 155 -16.44 15.54 15.44
N ASP A 156 -17.43 16.12 14.79
CA ASP A 156 -18.60 16.76 15.38
C ASP A 156 -19.75 15.75 15.22
N ALA A 157 -20.13 15.08 16.31
CA ALA A 157 -21.06 13.96 16.25
C ALA A 157 -22.52 14.42 16.29
N ASP A 158 -22.80 15.58 16.86
CA ASP A 158 -24.15 16.16 16.97
C ASP A 158 -24.40 17.35 16.01
N ASN A 159 -23.38 17.71 15.21
CA ASN A 159 -23.39 18.74 14.18
C ASN A 159 -23.72 20.14 14.74
N ASP A 160 -23.23 20.45 15.95
CA ASP A 160 -23.41 21.74 16.63
C ASP A 160 -22.31 22.78 16.31
N GLY A 161 -21.36 22.42 15.45
CA GLY A 161 -20.21 23.22 15.06
C GLY A 161 -19.01 23.09 15.99
N LYS A 162 -19.04 22.14 16.93
CA LYS A 162 -17.96 21.85 17.88
C LYS A 162 -17.49 20.41 17.71
N PHE A 163 -16.19 20.20 17.80
CA PHE A 163 -15.64 18.85 17.78
C PHE A 163 -15.74 18.20 19.16
N ASP A 164 -16.29 16.99 19.18
CA ASP A 164 -16.43 16.14 20.38
C ASP A 164 -15.22 15.23 20.59
N VAL A 165 -14.70 14.70 19.48
CA VAL A 165 -13.70 13.62 19.45
C VAL A 165 -12.60 13.96 18.47
N VAL A 166 -11.37 13.55 18.82
CA VAL A 166 -10.23 13.56 17.91
C VAL A 166 -9.59 12.18 17.85
N LYS A 167 -9.16 11.77 16.66
CA LYS A 167 -8.24 10.64 16.45
C LYS A 167 -6.91 11.16 15.93
N ARG A 168 -5.82 10.49 16.31
CA ARG A 168 -4.50 10.66 15.69
C ARG A 168 -4.17 9.41 14.89
N ASN A 169 -3.52 9.53 13.74
CA ASN A 169 -2.95 8.35 13.07
C ASN A 169 -2.01 7.57 14.02
N ALA A 170 -2.16 6.24 14.04
CA ALA A 170 -1.56 5.38 15.06
C ALA A 170 -0.06 5.17 14.79
N SER A 171 0.30 5.06 13.53
CA SER A 171 1.64 4.72 13.08
C SER A 171 2.09 5.70 11.98
N PRO A 172 2.43 6.96 12.33
CA PRO A 172 2.93 7.91 11.34
C PRO A 172 4.05 7.31 10.50
N GLY A 173 5.02 6.61 11.12
CA GLY A 173 6.12 5.95 10.41
C GLY A 173 5.74 4.91 9.34
N GLN A 174 4.49 4.41 9.37
CA GLN A 174 3.94 3.45 8.40
C GLN A 174 2.85 4.07 7.51
N SER A 175 2.56 5.36 7.70
CA SER A 175 1.60 6.11 6.88
C SER A 175 2.19 6.49 5.53
N LEU A 176 1.34 7.03 4.65
CA LEU A 176 1.69 7.60 3.35
C LEU A 176 2.56 8.86 3.55
N GLY A 177 3.86 8.66 3.73
CA GLY A 177 4.82 9.68 4.17
C GLY A 177 5.02 10.83 3.20
N GLN A 178 4.85 10.59 1.90
CA GLN A 178 4.92 11.56 0.80
C GLN A 178 3.58 12.23 0.50
N SER A 179 2.47 11.59 0.87
CA SER A 179 1.15 12.24 0.80
C SER A 179 1.10 13.44 1.74
N ARG A 180 0.30 14.45 1.39
CA ARG A 180 -0.04 15.63 2.19
C ARG A 180 -1.34 15.43 2.97
N PHE A 181 -2.32 14.72 2.41
CA PHE A 181 -3.64 14.61 3.03
C PHE A 181 -4.20 13.19 3.08
N GLN A 182 -3.64 12.23 2.34
CA GLN A 182 -4.03 10.82 2.41
C GLN A 182 -3.47 10.16 3.67
N PHE A 183 -4.21 9.18 4.17
CA PHE A 183 -3.85 8.31 5.28
C PHE A 183 -4.56 6.98 5.11
N THR A 184 -4.09 5.95 5.81
CA THR A 184 -4.68 4.60 5.80
C THR A 184 -4.95 4.08 7.21
N ASP A 185 -4.63 4.88 8.23
CA ASP A 185 -4.78 4.52 9.63
C ASP A 185 -5.29 5.69 10.48
N LEU A 186 -6.16 5.37 11.43
CA LEU A 186 -6.52 6.25 12.54
C LEU A 186 -6.45 5.44 13.83
N GLY A 187 -5.96 6.09 14.88
CA GLY A 187 -5.85 5.52 16.21
C GLY A 187 -7.19 5.47 16.93
N ARG A 188 -7.13 5.55 18.26
CA ARG A 188 -8.32 5.48 19.11
C ARG A 188 -8.92 6.86 19.32
N ASP A 189 -10.20 6.88 19.66
CA ASP A 189 -10.90 8.07 20.09
C ASP A 189 -10.24 8.70 21.31
N GLU A 190 -9.93 9.99 21.20
CA GLU A 190 -9.54 10.85 22.30
C GLU A 190 -10.64 11.91 22.47
N ARG A 191 -11.28 11.93 23.64
CA ARG A 191 -12.26 12.97 23.95
C ARG A 191 -11.55 14.32 24.07
N LEU A 192 -12.05 15.33 23.38
CA LEU A 192 -11.51 16.68 23.48
C LEU A 192 -11.92 17.30 24.81
N ALA A 193 -10.92 17.72 25.60
CA ALA A 193 -11.15 18.44 26.86
C ALA A 193 -11.44 19.93 26.62
N ASP A 194 -10.96 20.47 25.50
CA ASP A 194 -11.19 21.85 25.07
C ASP A 194 -12.31 21.89 24.03
N VAL A 195 -13.08 22.98 24.01
CA VAL A 195 -14.05 23.24 22.95
C VAL A 195 -13.31 23.73 21.71
N VAL A 196 -13.29 22.91 20.66
CA VAL A 196 -12.73 23.28 19.35
C VAL A 196 -13.89 23.50 18.39
N THR A 197 -13.95 24.65 17.73
CA THR A 197 -15.05 24.97 16.81
C THR A 197 -14.53 25.20 15.39
N TYR A 198 -15.40 24.98 14.41
CA TYR A 198 -15.05 25.12 13.00
C TYR A 198 -16.16 25.81 12.20
N THR A 199 -15.79 26.23 11.00
CA THR A 199 -16.74 26.59 9.95
C THR A 199 -16.46 25.76 8.71
N SER A 200 -17.50 25.33 8.01
CA SER A 200 -17.34 24.72 6.68
C SER A 200 -16.73 25.73 5.71
N GLY A 201 -15.93 25.21 4.77
CA GLY A 201 -15.20 26.00 3.79
C GLY A 201 -13.76 26.29 4.19
N GLY A 202 -13.11 27.09 3.36
CA GLY A 202 -11.65 27.22 3.31
C GLY A 202 -11.11 26.64 2.02
N GLN A 203 -9.81 26.84 1.79
CA GLN A 203 -9.13 26.31 0.61
C GLN A 203 -7.68 26.05 0.97
N ALA A 204 -7.20 24.87 0.59
CA ALA A 204 -5.78 24.57 0.54
C ALA A 204 -5.46 24.09 -0.87
N ASP A 205 -4.29 24.46 -1.38
CA ASP A 205 -3.78 23.93 -2.64
C ASP A 205 -3.15 22.55 -2.39
N PHE A 206 -4.01 21.61 -1.99
CA PHE A 206 -3.69 20.19 -1.87
C PHE A 206 -4.06 19.54 -3.19
N ALA A 207 -3.03 19.14 -3.93
CA ALA A 207 -3.14 18.32 -5.12
C ALA A 207 -2.13 17.19 -5.03
N GLU A 208 -2.63 15.98 -5.22
CA GLU A 208 -1.85 14.75 -5.27
C GLU A 208 -2.16 14.00 -6.55
N LYS A 209 -1.30 13.06 -6.91
CA LYS A 209 -1.56 12.13 -8.00
C LYS A 209 -1.82 10.74 -7.44
N VAL A 210 -2.76 10.04 -8.07
CA VAL A 210 -2.99 8.62 -7.91
C VAL A 210 -2.44 7.92 -9.15
N VAL A 211 -1.61 6.92 -8.95
CA VAL A 211 -0.90 6.22 -10.03
C VAL A 211 -1.19 4.73 -9.95
N ILE A 212 -1.48 4.11 -11.10
CA ILE A 212 -1.48 2.65 -11.25
C ILE A 212 -0.21 2.29 -12.00
N ARG A 213 0.70 1.56 -11.35
CA ARG A 213 2.00 1.16 -11.89
C ARG A 213 2.10 -0.36 -11.99
N TYR A 214 2.67 -0.86 -13.06
CA TYR A 214 2.97 -2.29 -13.19
C TYR A 214 4.17 -2.67 -12.32
N ASP A 215 4.03 -3.71 -11.51
CA ASP A 215 5.08 -4.21 -10.62
C ASP A 215 5.71 -5.52 -11.11
N GLY A 216 5.06 -6.24 -12.02
CA GLY A 216 5.60 -7.49 -12.55
C GLY A 216 4.76 -8.73 -12.23
N PRO A 217 5.23 -9.91 -12.65
CA PRO A 217 4.60 -11.17 -12.27
C PRO A 217 4.86 -11.49 -10.78
N GLY A 218 3.82 -11.88 -10.05
CA GLY A 218 3.93 -12.28 -8.65
C GLY A 218 4.18 -13.78 -8.49
N SER A 219 3.31 -14.60 -9.10
CA SER A 219 3.49 -16.06 -9.19
C SER A 219 2.81 -16.57 -10.44
N ALA A 220 3.40 -17.50 -11.18
CA ALA A 220 2.77 -18.07 -12.36
C ALA A 220 3.46 -19.38 -12.76
N LYS A 221 2.78 -20.18 -13.57
CA LYS A 221 3.38 -21.30 -14.30
C LYS A 221 3.86 -20.84 -15.67
N VAL A 222 4.79 -21.58 -16.24
CA VAL A 222 5.23 -21.37 -17.63
C VAL A 222 4.41 -22.28 -18.54
N GLY A 223 3.69 -21.68 -19.48
CA GLY A 223 2.95 -22.36 -20.52
C GLY A 223 3.85 -22.93 -21.62
N ALA A 224 3.28 -23.78 -22.48
CA ALA A 224 4.01 -24.44 -23.56
C ALA A 224 4.58 -23.48 -24.61
N ASP A 225 3.98 -22.30 -24.76
CA ASP A 225 4.42 -21.23 -25.66
C ASP A 225 5.47 -20.29 -25.02
N GLY A 226 5.93 -20.60 -23.81
CA GLY A 226 6.90 -19.79 -23.08
C GLY A 226 6.31 -18.49 -22.53
N ARG A 227 5.01 -18.47 -22.21
CA ARG A 227 4.34 -17.38 -21.50
C ARG A 227 3.96 -17.76 -20.08
N LEU A 228 3.64 -16.77 -19.25
CA LEU A 228 3.13 -17.00 -17.91
C LEU A 228 1.62 -17.24 -17.92
N ILE A 229 1.18 -18.32 -17.28
CA ILE A 229 -0.21 -18.78 -17.18
C ILE A 229 -0.53 -19.23 -15.74
N ASP A 230 -1.81 -19.42 -15.40
CA ASP A 230 -2.26 -19.94 -14.09
C ASP A 230 -1.55 -19.26 -12.90
N GLY A 231 -1.73 -17.94 -12.77
CA GLY A 231 -0.90 -17.14 -11.88
C GLY A 231 -1.53 -15.81 -11.48
N GLU A 232 -0.69 -14.87 -11.07
CA GLU A 232 -1.05 -13.49 -10.82
C GLU A 232 0.07 -12.54 -11.24
N VAL A 233 -0.34 -11.38 -11.72
CA VAL A 233 0.53 -10.23 -11.95
C VAL A 233 0.10 -9.06 -11.09
N HIS A 234 1.06 -8.27 -10.68
CA HIS A 234 0.90 -7.23 -9.69
C HIS A 234 0.97 -5.85 -10.33
N PHE A 235 0.06 -5.01 -9.89
CA PHE A 235 0.09 -3.57 -10.08
C PHE A 235 0.07 -2.91 -8.70
N HIS A 236 0.61 -1.71 -8.61
CA HIS A 236 0.58 -0.90 -7.40
C HIS A 236 -0.35 0.29 -7.62
N LEU A 237 -1.30 0.47 -6.70
CA LEU A 237 -1.97 1.74 -6.52
C LEU A 237 -1.12 2.61 -5.60
N LEU A 238 -0.67 3.74 -6.14
CA LEU A 238 0.28 4.63 -5.52
C LEU A 238 -0.34 6.02 -5.35
N THR A 239 0.11 6.78 -4.35
CA THR A 239 -0.26 8.20 -4.20
C THR A 239 0.94 9.04 -3.80
N GLY A 240 0.94 10.31 -4.17
CA GLY A 240 1.99 11.25 -3.79
C GLY A 240 1.76 12.65 -4.36
N PRO A 241 2.70 13.59 -4.18
CA PRO A 241 2.53 14.96 -4.63
C PRO A 241 2.35 15.02 -6.16
N ALA A 242 1.39 15.84 -6.61
CA ALA A 242 1.10 16.00 -8.04
C ALA A 242 2.30 16.62 -8.81
N ILE A 243 3.10 17.45 -8.14
CA ILE A 243 4.31 18.05 -8.70
C ILE A 243 5.52 17.30 -8.16
N ALA A 244 6.21 16.57 -9.04
CA ALA A 244 7.46 15.89 -8.71
C ALA A 244 8.51 16.91 -8.24
N ARG A 245 9.24 16.57 -7.19
CA ARG A 245 10.31 17.43 -6.68
C ARG A 245 11.56 17.26 -7.52
N SER A 246 12.23 18.37 -7.80
CA SER A 246 13.66 18.31 -8.10
C SER A 246 14.36 17.70 -6.88
N ALA A 247 15.13 16.62 -7.09
CA ALA A 247 15.91 16.01 -6.03
C ALA A 247 16.77 17.11 -5.35
N PRO A 248 16.80 17.18 -4.00
CA PRO A 248 17.69 18.12 -3.35
C PRO A 248 19.13 17.77 -3.76
N ALA A 249 19.84 18.75 -4.33
CA ALA A 249 21.27 18.66 -4.58
C ALA A 249 22.00 18.61 -3.23
N GLY A 250 21.98 17.45 -2.57
CA GLY A 250 22.58 17.20 -1.26
C GLY A 250 23.67 16.14 -1.37
N ASN A 251 24.74 16.30 -0.58
CA ASN A 251 25.93 15.44 -0.61
C ASN A 251 25.60 13.94 -0.57
N LEU A 252 26.16 13.21 -1.55
CA LEU A 252 26.09 11.75 -1.76
C LEU A 252 26.49 10.85 -0.58
N LEU A 253 26.91 11.42 0.56
CA LEU A 253 27.47 10.67 1.70
C LEU A 253 26.47 10.39 2.82
N VAL A 254 25.23 10.89 2.71
CA VAL A 254 24.15 10.61 3.67
C VAL A 254 22.92 10.12 2.91
N GLN A 255 23.00 8.95 2.28
CA GLN A 255 21.81 8.24 1.82
C GLN A 255 21.31 7.35 2.97
N PRO A 256 20.12 7.61 3.55
CA PRO A 256 19.43 6.55 4.27
C PRO A 256 19.11 5.45 3.25
N ALA A 257 19.31 4.19 3.63
CA ALA A 257 18.89 3.05 2.83
C ALA A 257 17.36 3.11 2.64
N GLN A 258 16.89 3.65 1.52
CA GLN A 258 15.50 3.64 1.12
C GLN A 258 15.41 3.01 -0.27
N THR A 259 14.86 1.81 -0.30
CA THR A 259 14.50 1.03 -1.51
C THR A 259 13.19 1.52 -2.15
N GLN A 260 12.74 2.74 -1.83
CA GLN A 260 11.54 3.32 -2.43
C GLN A 260 11.92 4.12 -3.68
N PRO A 261 11.12 4.05 -4.76
CA PRO A 261 11.40 4.80 -5.97
C PRO A 261 11.48 6.30 -5.67
N GLU A 262 12.47 6.97 -6.29
CA GLU A 262 12.79 8.39 -6.08
C GLU A 262 11.71 9.37 -6.59
N ASP A 263 10.55 8.86 -7.01
CA ASP A 263 9.46 9.63 -7.63
C ASP A 263 8.47 10.22 -6.63
N GLY A 264 8.65 9.95 -5.33
CA GLY A 264 7.84 10.50 -4.25
C GLY A 264 6.45 9.86 -4.12
N LEU A 265 6.28 8.62 -4.58
CA LEU A 265 5.03 7.88 -4.46
C LEU A 265 5.06 6.86 -3.30
N ASP A 266 3.98 6.80 -2.53
CA ASP A 266 3.75 5.77 -1.52
C ASP A 266 2.77 4.71 -2.03
N LEU A 267 3.00 3.45 -1.65
CA LEU A 267 2.08 2.34 -1.88
C LEU A 267 0.84 2.48 -1.00
N VAL A 268 -0.31 2.58 -1.66
CA VAL A 268 -1.62 2.54 -1.01
C VAL A 268 -2.10 1.09 -0.90
N ALA A 269 -2.15 0.40 -2.04
CA ALA A 269 -2.66 -0.97 -2.10
C ALA A 269 -2.04 -1.73 -3.29
N PRO A 270 -1.75 -3.03 -3.14
CA PRO A 270 -1.48 -3.89 -4.27
C PRO A 270 -2.78 -4.20 -5.03
N ILE A 271 -2.68 -4.31 -6.35
CA ILE A 271 -3.72 -4.78 -7.25
C ILE A 271 -3.21 -6.08 -7.88
N ARG A 272 -3.94 -7.17 -7.70
CA ARG A 272 -3.54 -8.50 -8.19
C ARG A 272 -4.49 -8.95 -9.29
N VAL A 273 -3.97 -9.10 -10.49
CA VAL A 273 -4.71 -9.61 -11.65
C VAL A 273 -4.41 -11.10 -11.77
N ARG A 274 -5.42 -11.96 -11.60
CA ARG A 274 -5.27 -13.40 -11.79
C ARG A 274 -5.21 -13.74 -13.27
N LEU A 275 -4.25 -14.59 -13.63
CA LEU A 275 -4.09 -15.13 -14.98
C LEU A 275 -4.79 -16.49 -15.08
N ASP A 276 -5.52 -16.71 -16.17
CA ASP A 276 -6.11 -17.99 -16.53
C ASP A 276 -5.10 -18.92 -17.24
N SER A 277 -5.60 -20.06 -17.73
CA SER A 277 -4.80 -21.06 -18.43
C SER A 277 -4.24 -20.59 -19.78
N ASP A 278 -4.81 -19.52 -20.35
CA ASP A 278 -4.34 -18.88 -21.58
C ASP A 278 -3.39 -17.70 -21.29
N GLY A 279 -3.13 -17.41 -20.00
CA GLY A 279 -2.28 -16.30 -19.57
C GLY A 279 -2.97 -14.94 -19.61
N ARG A 280 -4.31 -14.92 -19.73
CA ARG A 280 -5.12 -13.69 -19.74
C ARG A 280 -5.65 -13.40 -18.34
N GLY A 281 -5.84 -12.12 -18.06
CA GLY A 281 -6.31 -11.68 -16.76
C GLY A 281 -7.27 -10.51 -16.83
N HIS A 282 -8.17 -10.45 -15.86
CA HIS A 282 -9.09 -9.35 -15.67
C HIS A 282 -9.18 -9.01 -14.18
N TYR A 283 -9.13 -7.72 -13.86
CA TYR A 283 -9.35 -7.20 -12.52
C TYR A 283 -10.39 -6.11 -12.57
N SER A 284 -11.30 -6.13 -11.59
CA SER A 284 -12.29 -5.08 -11.35
C SER A 284 -12.52 -4.95 -9.85
N ASP A 285 -12.66 -3.72 -9.35
CA ASP A 285 -12.95 -3.47 -7.94
C ASP A 285 -14.07 -2.44 -7.71
N ALA A 286 -14.44 -2.26 -6.44
CA ALA A 286 -15.48 -1.34 -6.01
C ALA A 286 -15.14 0.15 -6.25
N ARG A 287 -13.88 0.49 -6.52
CA ARG A 287 -13.45 1.86 -6.85
C ARG A 287 -13.68 2.20 -8.32
N GLY A 288 -14.04 1.20 -9.14
CA GLY A 288 -14.24 1.34 -10.59
C GLY A 288 -12.95 1.13 -11.39
N ILE A 289 -11.87 0.66 -10.77
CA ILE A 289 -10.63 0.34 -11.48
C ILE A 289 -10.84 -0.98 -12.23
N VAL A 290 -10.55 -0.97 -13.53
CA VAL A 290 -10.63 -2.15 -14.39
C VAL A 290 -9.36 -2.26 -15.24
N ILE A 291 -8.67 -3.40 -15.13
CA ILE A 291 -7.43 -3.71 -15.84
C ILE A 291 -7.61 -5.05 -16.57
N GLU A 292 -7.21 -5.08 -17.84
CA GLU A 292 -7.14 -6.30 -18.62
C GLU A 292 -5.69 -6.61 -18.99
N VAL A 293 -5.32 -7.88 -18.88
CA VAL A 293 -4.01 -8.42 -19.26
C VAL A 293 -4.24 -9.44 -20.36
N ASP A 294 -3.64 -9.22 -21.53
CA ASP A 294 -3.71 -10.13 -22.68
C ASP A 294 -2.70 -11.28 -22.55
N ARG A 295 -1.50 -10.98 -22.05
CA ARG A 295 -0.44 -11.95 -21.80
C ARG A 295 0.67 -11.38 -20.94
N VAL A 296 1.49 -12.26 -20.37
CA VAL A 296 2.77 -11.90 -19.73
C VAL A 296 3.87 -12.81 -20.24
N ASP A 297 4.96 -12.20 -20.69
CA ASP A 297 6.12 -12.87 -21.27
C ASP A 297 7.10 -13.31 -20.17
N LEU A 298 7.98 -14.26 -20.46
CA LEU A 298 8.95 -14.80 -19.50
C LEU A 298 9.98 -13.77 -18.97
N ASP A 299 10.20 -12.69 -19.70
CA ASP A 299 11.03 -11.57 -19.26
C ASP A 299 10.31 -10.65 -18.24
N GLY A 300 9.06 -10.97 -17.90
CA GLY A 300 8.25 -10.25 -16.92
C GLY A 300 7.43 -9.12 -17.53
N LYS A 301 7.53 -8.86 -18.83
CA LYS A 301 6.71 -7.83 -19.50
C LYS A 301 5.28 -8.28 -19.66
N ALA A 302 4.35 -7.39 -19.37
CA ALA A 302 2.94 -7.62 -19.56
C ALA A 302 2.43 -6.86 -20.78
N ARG A 303 1.48 -7.46 -21.49
CA ARG A 303 0.64 -6.75 -22.46
C ARG A 303 -0.70 -6.48 -21.81
N ALA A 304 -0.93 -5.25 -21.39
CA ALA A 304 -2.08 -4.87 -20.59
C ALA A 304 -2.72 -3.58 -21.10
N LYS A 305 -3.95 -3.33 -20.66
CA LYS A 305 -4.65 -2.07 -20.93
C LYS A 305 -5.50 -1.66 -19.74
N LEU A 306 -5.65 -0.37 -19.56
CA LEU A 306 -6.58 0.24 -18.62
C LEU A 306 -7.96 0.36 -19.28
N VAL A 307 -8.98 -0.29 -18.72
CA VAL A 307 -10.36 -0.12 -19.18
C VAL A 307 -11.03 1.05 -18.45
N SER A 308 -10.77 1.17 -17.14
CA SER A 308 -11.18 2.33 -16.34
C SER A 308 -10.30 2.48 -15.11
N ALA A 309 -10.20 3.69 -14.58
CA ALA A 309 -9.58 3.99 -13.30
C ALA A 309 -10.61 4.62 -12.34
N LEU A 310 -10.17 5.45 -11.40
CA LEU A 310 -11.10 6.14 -10.51
C LEU A 310 -12.02 7.08 -11.34
N PRO A 311 -13.33 7.08 -11.09
CA PRO A 311 -14.25 7.98 -11.78
C PRO A 311 -13.99 9.44 -11.39
N ALA A 312 -14.32 10.37 -12.28
CA ALA A 312 -14.29 11.79 -11.97
C ALA A 312 -15.27 12.13 -10.84
N GLY A 313 -14.90 13.09 -9.98
CA GLY A 313 -15.71 13.50 -8.84
C GLY A 313 -15.32 12.79 -7.53
N ARG A 314 -16.24 12.72 -6.58
CA ARG A 314 -15.98 12.18 -5.24
C ARG A 314 -15.64 10.69 -5.31
N ALA A 315 -14.51 10.30 -4.71
CA ALA A 315 -14.07 8.92 -4.63
C ALA A 315 -13.36 8.61 -3.30
N LEU A 316 -13.10 7.32 -3.08
CA LEU A 316 -12.28 6.77 -1.99
C LEU A 316 -11.14 5.99 -2.63
N LEU A 317 -9.94 6.08 -2.04
CA LEU A 317 -8.74 5.47 -2.58
C LEU A 317 -8.58 4.01 -2.14
N VAL A 318 -9.02 3.70 -0.94
CA VAL A 318 -8.99 2.37 -0.34
C VAL A 318 -10.37 1.75 -0.45
N ALA A 319 -10.45 0.61 -1.13
CA ALA A 319 -11.69 -0.14 -1.24
C ALA A 319 -12.03 -0.80 0.10
N PRO A 320 -13.32 -1.02 0.42
CA PRO A 320 -13.68 -1.89 1.52
C PRO A 320 -13.11 -3.30 1.29
N PRO A 321 -12.70 -4.02 2.35
CA PRO A 321 -12.16 -5.35 2.21
C PRO A 321 -13.20 -6.33 1.66
N THR A 322 -12.77 -7.22 0.78
CA THR A 322 -13.59 -8.31 0.22
C THR A 322 -13.72 -9.48 1.20
N ARG A 323 -14.70 -10.37 0.97
CA ARG A 323 -14.85 -11.60 1.79
C ARG A 323 -13.60 -12.46 1.72
N GLU A 324 -13.02 -12.57 0.53
CA GLU A 324 -11.82 -13.35 0.26
C GLU A 324 -10.62 -12.82 1.04
N GLU A 325 -10.42 -11.50 1.07
CA GLU A 325 -9.34 -10.87 1.85
C GLU A 325 -9.53 -11.10 3.35
N LEU A 326 -10.74 -10.94 3.87
CA LEU A 326 -11.03 -11.22 5.28
C LEU A 326 -10.84 -12.69 5.63
N LEU A 327 -11.23 -13.62 4.76
CA LEU A 327 -10.98 -15.04 4.95
C LEU A 327 -9.50 -15.37 5.02
N GLN A 328 -8.67 -14.75 4.18
CA GLN A 328 -7.22 -14.91 4.23
C GLN A 328 -6.63 -14.40 5.56
N ILE A 329 -7.11 -13.24 6.04
CA ILE A 329 -6.69 -12.68 7.34
C ILE A 329 -7.09 -13.62 8.47
N VAL A 330 -8.33 -14.11 8.49
CA VAL A 330 -8.81 -15.04 9.52
C VAL A 330 -8.02 -16.34 9.48
N ALA A 331 -7.80 -16.92 8.30
CA ALA A 331 -7.00 -18.12 8.13
C ALA A 331 -5.56 -17.92 8.65
N MET A 332 -4.95 -16.75 8.40
CA MET A 332 -3.63 -16.41 8.91
C MET A 332 -3.61 -16.30 10.44
N ILE A 333 -4.61 -15.67 11.04
CA ILE A 333 -4.75 -15.54 12.50
C ILE A 333 -4.94 -16.91 13.15
N MET A 334 -5.82 -17.74 12.60
CA MET A 334 -6.07 -19.10 13.10
C MET A 334 -4.83 -19.99 13.02
N ARG A 335 -4.04 -19.87 11.95
CA ARG A 335 -2.77 -20.61 11.79
C ARG A 335 -1.68 -20.17 12.77
N ARG A 336 -1.70 -18.91 13.24
CA ARG A 336 -0.70 -18.39 14.18
C ARG A 336 -0.94 -18.82 15.62
N GLY A 337 -2.11 -19.39 15.94
CA GLY A 337 -2.50 -19.82 17.29
C GLY A 337 -2.61 -18.64 18.27
N PRO A 338 -3.35 -18.79 19.38
CA PRO A 338 -3.27 -17.82 20.47
C PRO A 338 -1.84 -17.88 21.06
N ARG A 339 -1.15 -16.74 21.06
CA ARG A 339 0.06 -16.55 21.87
C ARG A 339 -0.32 -16.29 23.32
#